data_AF-A0A8T3X9A8-F1
#
_entry.id   AF-A0A8T3X9A8-F1
#
_cell.length_a   1.000
_cell.length_b   1.000
_cell.length_c   1.000
_cell.angle_alpha   90.00
_cell.angle_beta   90.00
_cell.angle_gamma   90.00
#
_symmetry.space_group_name_H-M   'P 1'
#
loop_
_entity.id
_entity.type
_entity.pdbx_description
1 polymer ?
#
loop_
_entity_poly.entity_id
_entity_poly.type
_entity_poly.pdbx_seq_one_letter_code
_entity_poly.pdbx_strand_id
1 'polypeptide(L)' 'MAKTFVKTKAIGGSVAVIIPNELVKEEQIKPNEVIEIEVKKRKAVGFGMFKGMRSFSKEDEFDDKR' A
#
# COMPACT_ATOMS: atom_id res chain seq x y z
N MET A 1 3.96 -15.79 12.48
CA MET A 1 3.23 -14.56 12.14
C MET A 1 3.50 -14.20 10.69
N ALA A 2 2.73 -14.78 9.78
CA ALA A 2 2.81 -14.43 8.38
C ALA A 2 2.26 -13.00 8.16
N LYS A 3 2.95 -12.21 7.33
CA LYS A 3 2.56 -10.82 7.00
C LYS A 3 2.38 -10.71 5.51
N THR A 4 1.26 -10.14 5.08
CA THR A 4 0.97 -9.92 3.66
C THR A 4 0.44 -8.51 3.41
N PHE A 5 0.59 -8.03 2.18
CA PHE A 5 -0.02 -6.79 1.73
C PHE A 5 -1.29 -7.10 0.97
N VAL A 6 -2.43 -6.63 1.48
CA VAL A 6 -3.73 -6.80 0.83
C VAL A 6 -4.29 -5.46 0.38
N LYS A 7 -5.03 -5.48 -0.73
CA LYS A 7 -5.78 -4.33 -1.21
C LYS A 7 -7.12 -4.27 -0.48
N THR A 8 -7.45 -3.10 0.05
CA THR A 8 -8.75 -2.84 0.66
C THR A 8 -9.84 -2.69 -0.40
N LYS A 9 -11.07 -3.02 -0.04
CA LYS A 9 -12.28 -2.80 -0.85
C LYS A 9 -13.29 -2.01 -0.03
N ALA A 10 -14.01 -1.09 -0.68
CA ALA A 10 -15.18 -0.46 -0.08
C ALA A 10 -16.39 -1.39 -0.26
N ILE A 11 -17.10 -1.69 0.83
CA ILE A 11 -18.34 -2.47 0.82
C ILE A 11 -19.33 -1.74 1.72
N GLY A 12 -20.35 -1.11 1.10
CA GLY A 12 -21.29 -0.25 1.82
C GLY A 12 -20.58 0.94 2.49
N GLY A 13 -20.80 1.11 3.79
CA GLY A 13 -20.12 2.11 4.62
C GLY A 13 -18.80 1.65 5.23
N SER A 14 -18.31 0.46 4.87
CA SER A 14 -17.17 -0.18 5.53
C SER A 14 -16.03 -0.50 4.57
N VAL A 15 -14.82 -0.65 5.13
CA VAL A 15 -13.65 -1.13 4.39
C VAL A 15 -13.42 -2.60 4.73
N ALA A 16 -13.45 -3.45 3.71
CA ALA A 16 -13.19 -4.87 3.83
C ALA A 16 -11.82 -5.24 3.24
N VAL A 17 -11.23 -6.30 3.79
CA VAL A 17 -10.02 -6.95 3.27
C VAL A 17 -10.33 -8.40 2.98
N ILE A 18 -9.76 -8.93 1.90
CA ILE A 18 -9.85 -10.35 1.57
C ILE A 18 -8.58 -11.01 2.09
N ILE A 19 -8.73 -11.98 2.99
CA ILE A 19 -7.61 -12.77 3.51
C ILE A 19 -7.26 -13.84 2.46
N PRO A 20 -6.02 -13.89 1.96
CA PRO A 20 -5.60 -14.94 1.02
C PRO A 20 -5.76 -16.34 1.60
N ASN A 21 -6.18 -17.31 0.78
CA ASN A 21 -6.40 -18.70 1.18
C ASN A 21 -5.16 -19.37 1.82
N GLU A 22 -3.96 -18.94 1.44
CA GLU A 22 -2.69 -19.40 2.01
C GLU A 22 -2.65 -19.12 3.51
N LEU A 23 -2.93 -17.87 3.92
CA LEU A 23 -2.97 -17.46 5.32
C LEU A 23 -4.13 -18.09 6.09
N VAL A 24 -5.28 -18.27 5.43
CA VAL A 24 -6.43 -18.96 6.03
C VAL A 24 -6.06 -20.40 6.42
N LYS A 25 -5.27 -21.09 5.58
CA LYS A 25 -4.82 -22.46 5.84
C LYS A 25 -3.72 -22.51 6.90
N GLU A 26 -2.72 -21.63 6.81
CA GLU A 26 -1.60 -21.59 7.76
C GLU A 26 -2.06 -21.28 9.18
N GLU A 27 -2.92 -20.26 9.33
CA GLU A 27 -3.41 -19.81 10.64
C GLU A 27 -4.75 -20.48 11.02
N GLN A 28 -5.24 -21.42 10.20
CA GLN A 28 -6.48 -22.21 10.41
C GLN A 28 -7.73 -21.37 10.72
N ILE A 29 -7.84 -20.20 10.09
CA ILE A 29 -8.92 -19.24 10.30
C ILE A 29 -10.24 -19.82 9.79
N LYS A 30 -11.27 -19.81 10.63
CA LYS A 30 -12.60 -20.29 10.28
C LYS A 30 -13.55 -19.15 9.92
N PRO A 31 -14.58 -19.41 9.10
CA PRO A 31 -15.66 -18.44 8.89
C PRO A 31 -16.32 -18.06 10.22
N ASN A 32 -16.62 -16.77 10.39
CA ASN A 32 -17.25 -16.19 11.60
C ASN A 32 -16.40 -16.23 12.88
N GLU A 33 -15.09 -16.42 12.75
CA GLU A 33 -14.16 -16.32 13.87
C GLU A 33 -13.77 -14.86 14.13
N VAL A 34 -13.67 -14.48 15.41
CA VAL A 34 -13.15 -13.18 15.80
C VAL A 34 -11.64 -13.26 15.79
N ILE A 35 -11.01 -12.42 14.97
CA ILE A 35 -9.56 -12.35 14.83
C ILE A 35 -9.05 -10.97 15.21
N GLU A 36 -7.83 -10.90 15.74
CA GLU A 36 -7.12 -9.65 15.93
C GLU A 36 -6.43 -9.24 14.62
N ILE A 37 -6.57 -7.96 14.24
CA ILE A 37 -5.91 -7.41 13.05
C ILE A 37 -5.02 -6.22 13.42
N GLU A 38 -3.75 -6.27 13.00
CA GLU A 38 -2.84 -5.13 13.10
C GLU A 38 -2.83 -4.36 11.76
N VAL A 39 -3.44 -3.17 11.74
CA VAL A 39 -3.52 -2.36 10.51
C VAL A 39 -2.32 -1.43 10.39
N LYS A 40 -1.44 -1.71 9.43
CA LYS A 40 -0.30 -0.85 9.09
C LYS A 40 -0.46 -0.27 7.68
N LYS A 41 -0.68 1.04 7.58
CA LYS A 41 -0.72 1.74 6.29
C LYS A 41 0.67 1.79 5.69
N ARG A 42 0.88 1.16 4.54
CA ARG A 42 2.12 1.32 3.78
C ARG A 42 2.21 2.77 3.31
N LYS A 43 3.13 3.56 3.85
CA LYS A 43 3.57 4.80 3.19
C LYS A 43 4.26 4.38 1.90
N ALA A 44 3.82 4.93 0.76
CA ALA A 44 4.53 4.76 -0.50
C ALA A 44 5.88 5.48 -0.36
N VAL A 45 6.91 4.77 0.09
CA VAL A 45 8.26 5.31 0.14
C VAL A 45 8.85 5.13 -1.26
N GLY A 46 8.66 6.15 -2.10
CA GLY A 46 9.68 6.63 -3.05
C GLY A 46 10.20 5.70 -4.15
N PHE A 47 9.81 4.43 -4.28
CA PHE A 47 10.32 3.61 -5.39
C PHE A 47 9.53 3.89 -6.67
N GLY A 48 9.99 4.93 -7.38
CA GLY A 48 9.45 5.33 -8.68
C GLY A 48 8.61 6.60 -8.68
N MET A 49 8.58 7.37 -7.57
CA MET A 49 7.93 8.70 -7.56
C MET A 49 8.56 9.66 -8.58
N PHE A 50 9.86 9.47 -8.86
CA PHE A 50 10.63 10.18 -9.88
C PHE A 50 10.84 9.36 -11.16
N LYS A 51 10.16 8.21 -11.33
CA LYS A 51 10.34 7.35 -12.52
C LYS A 51 9.68 8.02 -13.72
N GLY A 52 10.51 8.66 -14.55
CA GLY A 52 10.06 9.47 -15.70
C GLY A 52 10.36 10.96 -15.56
N MET A 53 10.84 11.43 -14.40
CA MET A 53 11.39 12.79 -14.32
C MET A 53 12.77 12.79 -14.99
N ARG A 54 12.92 13.63 -16.02
CA ARG A 54 14.21 13.90 -16.65
C ARG A 54 15.14 14.58 -15.65
N SER A 55 16.44 14.34 -15.76
CA SER A 55 17.44 15.10 -15.01
C SER A 55 17.27 16.59 -15.31
N PHE A 56 17.48 17.42 -14.29
CA PHE A 56 17.44 18.87 -14.42
C PHE A 56 18.38 19.33 -15.53
N SER A 57 17.85 20.01 -16.55
CA SER A 57 18.64 20.58 -17.65
C SER A 57 18.87 22.07 -17.40
N LYS A 58 19.84 22.68 -18.11
CA LYS A 58 20.04 24.14 -18.08
C LYS A 58 18.80 24.94 -18.51
N GLU A 59 17.87 24.31 -19.21
CA GLU A 59 16.60 24.92 -19.63
C GLU A 59 15.60 25.01 -18.47
N ASP A 60 15.76 24.18 -17.45
CA ASP A 60 14.95 24.17 -16.24
C ASP A 60 15.49 25.19 -15.20
N GLU A 61 16.64 25.82 -15.46
CA GLU A 61 17.27 26.82 -14.59
C GLU A 61 16.47 28.12 -14.57
N PHE A 62 15.89 28.44 -13.42
CA PHE A 62 15.14 29.68 -13.23
C PHE A 62 16.10 30.85 -13.06
N ASP A 63 16.29 31.62 -14.14
CA ASP A 63 17.24 32.74 -14.20
C ASP A 63 16.58 34.01 -13.60
N ASP A 64 16.61 34.15 -12.26
CA ASP A 64 16.20 35.38 -11.54
C ASP A 64 17.28 36.45 -11.71
N LYS A 65 17.37 37.06 -12.90
CA LYS A 65 18.21 38.23 -13.12
C LYS A 65 17.56 39.47 -12.49
N ARG A 66 17.91 39.72 -11.23
CA ARG A 66 17.81 41.03 -10.57
C ARG A 66 19.14 41.77 -10.62
#